data_AF-A0A4U7EUR0-F1
#
_entry.id   AF-A0A4U7EUR0-F1
#
_cell.length_a   1.000
_cell.length_b   1.000
_cell.length_c   1.000
_cell.angle_alpha   90.00
_cell.angle_beta   90.00
_cell.angle_gamma   90.00
#
_symmetry.space_group_name_H-M   'P 1'
#
loop_
_entity.id
_entity.type
_entity.pdbx_description
1 polymer ?
#
loop_
_entity_poly.entity_id
_entity_poly.type
_entity_poly.pdbx_seq_one_letter_code
_entity_poly.pdbx_strand_id
1 'polypeptide(L)'
;MDYVVHVEYGVSRINLEIGVSDGTVGWFVVQLEQNVGHRYGERDWRQVARFDHHPGSEWGHDIESERLHLDLYRNGKKVDVQRGFPAVTVENAPAYCERFLKQRASELLETYGQQNK
;
A
#
# COMPACT_ATOMS: atom_id res chain seq x y z
N MET A 1 -10.23 15.08 7.61
CA MET A 1 -9.03 15.02 8.47
C MET A 1 -8.23 13.85 7.96
N ASP A 2 -6.96 14.05 7.64
CA ASP A 2 -6.14 13.01 7.02
C ASP A 2 -5.25 12.38 8.10
N TYR A 3 -5.26 11.05 8.15
CA TYR A 3 -4.48 10.27 9.11
C TYR A 3 -3.37 9.53 8.38
N VAL A 4 -2.12 9.75 8.81
CA VAL A 4 -0.92 9.15 8.22
C VAL A 4 -0.09 8.45 9.27
N VAL A 5 0.28 7.19 9.02
CA VAL A 5 1.24 6.44 9.86
C VAL A 5 2.30 5.81 8.98
N HIS A 6 3.56 5.98 9.38
CA HIS A 6 4.70 5.25 8.82
C HIS A 6 5.26 4.31 9.89
N VAL A 7 5.24 3.00 9.63
CA VAL A 7 5.95 2.03 10.47
C VAL A 7 7.21 1.59 9.74
N GLU A 8 8.38 2.01 10.23
CA GLU A 8 9.68 1.70 9.63
C GLU A 8 10.27 0.38 10.18
N TYR A 9 10.70 -0.49 9.27
CA TYR A 9 11.47 -1.70 9.56
C TYR A 9 12.73 -1.71 8.68
N GLY A 10 13.85 -1.21 9.21
CA GLY A 10 15.13 -1.20 8.49
C GLY A 10 15.08 -0.35 7.21
N VAL A 11 15.08 -0.99 6.04
CA VAL A 11 14.98 -0.35 4.70
C VAL A 11 13.59 -0.50 4.08
N SER A 12 12.57 -0.89 4.85
CA SER A 12 11.19 -1.01 4.38
C SER A 12 10.23 -0.30 5.34
N ARG A 13 9.06 0.09 4.85
CA ARG A 13 7.98 0.64 5.69
C ARG A 13 6.61 0.29 5.14
N ILE A 14 5.61 0.30 6.00
CA ILE A 14 4.22 0.40 5.56
C ILE A 14 3.78 1.85 5.76
N ASN A 15 3.34 2.46 4.65
CA ASN A 15 2.72 3.77 4.62
C ASN A 15 1.20 3.58 4.56
N LEU A 16 0.50 4.15 5.54
CA LEU A 16 -0.95 4.14 5.63
C LEU A 16 -1.45 5.58 5.61
N GLU A 17 -2.29 5.91 4.64
CA GLU A 17 -2.96 7.19 4.49
C GLU A 17 -4.47 6.98 4.40
N ILE A 18 -5.24 7.70 5.20
CA ILE A 18 -6.71 7.58 5.23
C ILE A 18 -7.33 8.98 5.22
N GLY A 19 -8.23 9.21 4.27
CA GLY A 19 -9.09 10.38 4.22
C GLY A 19 -10.45 10.10 4.82
N VAL A 20 -10.77 10.81 5.91
CA VAL A 20 -12.07 10.68 6.61
C VAL A 20 -12.89 11.95 6.45
N SER A 21 -14.16 11.76 6.05
CA SER A 21 -15.19 12.79 5.96
C SER A 21 -16.47 12.30 6.63
N ASP A 22 -17.08 13.13 7.48
CA ASP A 22 -18.31 12.82 8.24
C ASP A 22 -18.27 11.48 9.00
N GLY A 23 -17.09 11.13 9.53
CA GLY A 23 -16.87 9.89 10.28
C GLY A 23 -16.75 8.62 9.42
N THR A 24 -16.76 8.76 8.09
CA THR A 24 -16.65 7.67 7.12
C THR A 24 -15.32 7.75 6.35
N VAL A 25 -14.78 6.59 5.98
CA VAL A 25 -13.57 6.52 5.15
C VAL A 25 -13.97 6.81 3.70
N GLY A 26 -13.52 7.95 3.17
CA GLY A 26 -13.79 8.34 1.78
C GLY A 26 -12.71 7.88 0.80
N TRP A 27 -11.48 7.72 1.29
CA TRP A 27 -10.38 7.12 0.54
C TRP A 27 -9.31 6.57 1.48
N PHE A 28 -8.52 5.61 1.00
CA PHE A 28 -7.31 5.18 1.69
C PHE A 28 -6.25 4.71 0.69
N VAL A 29 -4.99 4.75 1.13
CA VAL A 29 -3.85 4.08 0.51
C VAL A 29 -3.11 3.32 1.60
N VAL A 30 -2.86 2.03 1.36
CA VAL A 30 -2.00 1.21 2.22
C VAL A 30 -0.91 0.58 1.37
N GLN A 31 0.34 0.94 1.66
CA GLN A 31 1.45 0.65 0.77
C GLN A 31 2.66 0.09 1.50
N LEU A 32 3.22 -0.99 0.98
CA LEU A 32 4.54 -1.48 1.33
C LEU A 32 5.57 -0.76 0.46
N GLU A 33 6.54 -0.15 1.12
CA GLU A 33 7.60 0.61 0.47
C GLU A 33 8.98 0.10 0.88
N GLN A 34 9.94 0.25 -0.02
CA GLN A 34 11.34 -0.03 0.23
C GLN A 34 12.16 1.23 -0.03
N ASN A 35 13.04 1.58 0.90
CA ASN A 35 14.03 2.63 0.71
C ASN A 35 15.17 2.07 -0.15
N VAL A 36 15.30 2.59 -1.36
CA VAL A 36 16.38 2.27 -2.31
C VAL A 36 17.46 3.35 -2.36
N GLY A 37 17.29 4.41 -1.56
CA GLY A 37 18.26 5.47 -1.35
C GLY A 37 19.33 5.09 -0.32
N HIS A 38 20.14 6.06 0.09
CA HIS A 38 21.23 5.81 1.03
C HIS A 38 20.70 5.48 2.43
N ARG A 39 21.32 4.48 3.10
CA ARG A 39 20.94 4.08 4.47
C ARG A 39 21.06 5.23 5.49
N TYR A 40 21.98 6.16 5.27
CA TYR A 40 22.23 7.33 6.12
C TYR A 40 22.09 8.67 5.36
N GLY A 41 21.45 8.65 4.18
CA GLY A 41 21.28 9.83 3.34
C GLY A 41 19.84 10.01 2.90
N GLU A 42 19.64 10.67 1.75
CA GLU A 42 18.31 10.89 1.18
C GLU A 42 17.57 9.57 1.00
N ARG A 43 16.35 9.52 1.55
CA ARG A 43 15.46 8.37 1.43
C ARG A 43 14.79 8.41 0.07
N ASP A 44 14.87 7.31 -0.66
CA ASP A 44 14.14 7.12 -1.91
C ASP A 44 13.18 5.95 -1.71
N TRP A 45 12.02 6.24 -1.14
CA TRP A 45 11.00 5.22 -0.88
C TRP A 45 10.28 4.88 -2.17
N ARG A 46 10.35 3.61 -2.57
CA ARG A 46 9.71 3.09 -3.78
C ARG A 46 8.59 2.13 -3.39
N GLN A 47 7.49 2.23 -4.14
CA GLN A 47 6.34 1.35 -4.01
C GLN A 47 6.74 -0.07 -4.36
N VAL A 48 6.34 -1.03 -3.52
CA VAL A 48 6.50 -2.47 -3.77
C VAL A 48 5.14 -3.11 -3.95
N ALA A 49 4.19 -2.77 -3.08
CA ALA A 49 2.83 -3.28 -3.12
C ALA A 49 1.85 -2.23 -2.57
N ARG A 50 0.69 -2.05 -3.21
CA ARG A 50 -0.32 -1.05 -2.83
C ARG A 50 -1.73 -1.63 -2.85
N PHE A 51 -2.47 -1.35 -1.80
CA PHE A 51 -3.93 -1.34 -1.80
C PHE A 51 -4.39 0.11 -1.79
N ASP A 52 -5.48 0.41 -2.49
CA ASP A 52 -6.13 1.71 -2.37
C ASP A 52 -7.63 1.66 -2.66
N HIS A 53 -8.30 2.65 -2.14
CA HIS A 53 -9.67 3.01 -2.45
C HIS A 53 -9.69 4.53 -2.62
N HIS A 54 -10.00 5.03 -3.80
CA HIS A 54 -10.12 6.46 -4.06
C HIS A 54 -11.10 6.73 -5.22
N PRO A 55 -12.40 6.44 -5.05
CA PRO A 55 -13.39 6.49 -6.14
C PRO A 55 -13.54 7.88 -6.77
N GLY A 56 -13.19 8.95 -6.05
CA GLY A 56 -13.19 10.32 -6.56
C GLY A 56 -11.94 10.73 -7.36
N SER A 57 -10.95 9.85 -7.55
CA SER A 57 -9.73 10.12 -8.33
C SER A 57 -9.83 9.47 -9.70
N GLU A 58 -9.35 10.17 -10.74
CA GLU A 58 -9.33 9.68 -12.14
C GLU A 58 -8.63 8.31 -12.28
N TRP A 59 -7.70 8.01 -11.36
CA TRP A 59 -6.91 6.77 -11.35
C TRP A 59 -7.07 5.97 -10.05
N GLY A 60 -8.10 6.28 -9.25
CA GLY A 60 -8.36 5.61 -7.99
C GLY A 60 -9.27 4.40 -8.14
N HIS A 61 -9.19 3.49 -7.18
CA HIS A 61 -10.01 2.26 -7.17
C HIS A 61 -11.26 2.39 -6.31
N ASP A 62 -12.33 1.71 -6.70
CA ASP A 62 -13.52 1.56 -5.88
C ASP A 62 -13.67 0.12 -5.42
N ILE A 63 -13.34 -0.16 -4.16
CA ILE A 63 -13.35 -1.53 -3.64
C ILE A 63 -14.77 -2.08 -3.45
N GLU A 64 -15.80 -1.22 -3.40
CA GLU A 64 -17.18 -1.67 -3.28
C GLU A 64 -17.67 -2.29 -4.59
N SER A 65 -17.19 -1.80 -5.74
CA SER A 65 -17.54 -2.32 -7.07
C SER A 65 -16.48 -3.27 -7.65
N GLU A 66 -15.20 -2.97 -7.47
CA GLU A 66 -14.08 -3.72 -8.07
C GLU A 66 -13.57 -4.87 -7.20
N ARG A 67 -13.97 -4.89 -5.92
CA ARG A 67 -13.35 -5.66 -4.82
C ARG A 67 -11.89 -5.26 -4.59
N LEU A 68 -11.37 -5.66 -3.43
CA LEU A 68 -9.98 -5.39 -3.09
C LEU A 68 -9.02 -6.13 -4.03
N HIS A 69 -8.01 -5.42 -4.53
CA HIS A 69 -6.85 -5.97 -5.25
C HIS A 69 -5.55 -5.35 -4.76
N LEU A 70 -4.46 -6.09 -4.90
CA LEU A 70 -3.12 -5.62 -4.57
C LEU A 70 -2.35 -5.33 -5.85
N ASP A 71 -2.00 -4.07 -6.04
CA ASP A 71 -1.13 -3.65 -7.12
C ASP A 71 0.34 -3.86 -6.73
N LEU A 72 1.11 -4.47 -7.63
CA LEU A 72 2.50 -4.82 -7.41
C LEU A 72 3.41 -4.02 -8.32
N TYR A 73 4.49 -3.51 -7.75
CA TYR A 73 5.38 -2.58 -8.41
C TYR A 73 6.82 -3.06 -8.39
N ARG A 74 7.55 -2.69 -9.44
CA ARG A 74 9.01 -2.80 -9.51
C ARG A 74 9.56 -1.56 -10.21
N ASN A 75 10.54 -0.90 -9.60
CA ASN A 75 11.16 0.31 -10.12
C ASN A 75 10.14 1.41 -10.51
N GLY A 76 9.13 1.61 -9.67
CA GLY A 76 8.08 2.61 -9.89
C GLY A 76 7.08 2.30 -11.01
N LYS A 77 7.13 1.09 -11.59
CA LYS A 77 6.17 0.63 -12.59
C LYS A 77 5.34 -0.51 -12.02
N LYS A 78 4.02 -0.45 -12.24
CA LYS A 78 3.11 -1.56 -11.95
C LYS A 78 3.47 -2.74 -12.85
N VAL A 79 3.71 -3.91 -12.26
CA VAL A 79 4.13 -5.12 -12.98
C VAL A 79 3.10 -6.24 -12.88
N ASP A 80 2.26 -6.25 -11.85
CA ASP A 80 1.24 -7.28 -11.64
C ASP A 80 0.09 -6.78 -10.75
N VAL A 81 -1.00 -7.54 -10.70
CA VAL A 81 -2.18 -7.30 -9.85
C VAL A 81 -2.63 -8.62 -9.24
N GLN A 82 -2.61 -8.73 -7.91
CA GLN A 82 -3.25 -9.85 -7.22
C GLN A 82 -4.72 -9.53 -6.95
N ARG A 83 -5.59 -10.51 -7.19
CA ARG A 83 -7.04 -10.44 -6.97
C ARG A 83 -7.50 -11.64 -6.15
N GLY A 84 -8.80 -11.67 -5.81
CA GLY A 84 -9.39 -12.78 -5.07
C GLY A 84 -9.31 -12.62 -3.55
N PHE A 85 -9.10 -11.38 -3.07
CA PHE A 85 -9.19 -11.07 -1.66
C PHE A 85 -10.63 -11.23 -1.14
N PRO A 86 -10.81 -11.51 0.17
CA PRO A 86 -12.11 -11.52 0.81
C PRO A 86 -12.85 -10.18 0.62
N ALA A 87 -14.18 -10.24 0.61
CA ALA A 87 -14.98 -9.03 0.69
C ALA A 87 -14.75 -8.34 2.04
N VAL A 88 -14.39 -7.07 2.01
CA VAL A 88 -14.19 -6.21 3.18
C VAL A 88 -14.91 -4.88 2.93
N THR A 89 -15.45 -4.27 3.98
CA THR A 89 -16.05 -2.93 3.87
C THR A 89 -14.96 -1.87 3.79
N VAL A 90 -15.29 -0.68 3.27
CA VAL A 90 -14.35 0.45 3.17
C VAL A 90 -13.76 0.85 4.52
N GLU A 91 -14.54 0.76 5.60
CA GLU A 91 -14.10 1.10 6.95
C GLU A 91 -13.10 0.08 7.51
N ASN A 92 -13.24 -1.20 7.14
CA ASN A 92 -12.39 -2.28 7.64
C ASN A 92 -11.19 -2.57 6.73
N ALA A 93 -11.25 -2.12 5.47
CA ALA A 93 -10.23 -2.38 4.47
C ALA A 93 -8.83 -1.87 4.87
N PRO A 94 -8.64 -0.65 5.41
CA PRO A 94 -7.31 -0.18 5.83
C PRO A 94 -6.61 -1.13 6.80
N ALA A 95 -7.30 -1.55 7.86
CA ALA A 95 -6.77 -2.46 8.87
C ALA A 95 -6.51 -3.87 8.31
N TYR A 96 -7.36 -4.35 7.42
CA TYR A 96 -7.13 -5.61 6.71
C TYR A 96 -5.86 -5.54 5.85
N CYS A 97 -5.72 -4.49 5.04
CA CYS A 97 -4.60 -4.27 4.12
C CYS A 97 -3.28 -4.14 4.88
N GLU A 98 -3.26 -3.35 5.95
CA GLU A 98 -2.06 -3.18 6.79
C GLU A 98 -1.62 -4.53 7.37
N ARG A 99 -2.55 -5.31 7.92
CA ARG A 99 -2.25 -6.64 8.47
C ARG A 99 -1.74 -7.59 7.39
N PHE A 100 -2.37 -7.60 6.21
CA PHE A 100 -1.93 -8.42 5.08
C PHE A 100 -0.49 -8.07 4.68
N LEU A 101 -0.19 -6.79 4.48
CA LEU A 101 1.15 -6.33 4.11
C LEU A 101 2.17 -6.64 5.21
N LYS A 102 1.84 -6.47 6.49
CA LYS A 102 2.75 -6.86 7.60
C LYS A 102 3.09 -8.35 7.56
N GLN A 103 2.12 -9.21 7.28
CA GLN A 103 2.32 -10.66 7.22
C GLN A 103 3.10 -11.12 5.98
N ARG A 104 2.95 -10.41 4.87
CA ARG A 104 3.51 -10.77 3.55
C ARG A 104 4.73 -9.94 3.16
N ALA A 105 5.16 -8.99 4.00
CA ALA A 105 6.20 -8.01 3.69
C ALA A 105 7.48 -8.66 3.17
N SER A 106 8.00 -9.67 3.86
CA SER A 106 9.23 -10.36 3.46
C SER A 106 9.14 -10.98 2.07
N GLU A 107 8.09 -11.76 1.80
CA GLU A 107 7.88 -12.40 0.49
C GLU A 107 7.71 -11.37 -0.64
N LEU A 108 6.95 -10.31 -0.39
CA LEU A 108 6.73 -9.24 -1.36
C LEU A 108 8.02 -8.46 -1.65
N LEU A 109 8.85 -8.19 -0.63
CA LEU A 109 10.15 -7.53 -0.79
C LEU A 109 11.15 -8.43 -1.51
N GLU A 110 11.20 -9.72 -1.22
CA GLU A 110 12.06 -10.68 -1.92
C GLU A 110 11.70 -10.80 -3.40
N THR A 111 10.40 -10.80 -3.71
CA THR A 111 9.89 -11.01 -5.07
C THR A 111 9.88 -9.71 -5.89
N TYR A 112 9.39 -8.61 -5.33
CA TYR A 112 9.13 -7.36 -6.06
C TYR A 112 10.06 -6.22 -5.66
N GLY A 113 10.63 -6.28 -4.46
CA GLY A 113 11.60 -5.30 -3.99
C GLY A 113 12.83 -5.21 -4.89
N GLN A 114 13.49 -4.06 -4.81
CA GLN A 114 14.74 -3.83 -5.49
C GLN A 114 15.83 -4.65 -4.80
N GLN A 115 16.46 -5.55 -5.57
CA GLN A 115 17.61 -6.31 -5.08
C GLN A 115 18.85 -5.41 -5.11
N ASN A 116 19.47 -5.23 -3.93
CA ASN A 116 20.79 -4.63 -3.86
C ASN A 116 21.77 -5.56 -4.57
N LYS A 117 22.43 -5.08 -5.62
CA LYS A 117 23.65 -5.71 -6.14
C LYS A 117 24.83 -5.38 -5.23
#